data_AF-A0A4Q7N4B9-F1
#
_entry.id   AF-A0A4Q7N4B9-F1
#
_cell.length_a   1.000
_cell.length_b   1.000
_cell.length_c   1.000
_cell.angle_alpha   90.00
_cell.angle_beta   90.00
_cell.angle_gamma   90.00
#
_symmetry.space_group_name_H-M   'P 1'
#
loop_
_entity.id
_entity.type
_entity.pdbx_description
1 polymer ?
#
loop_
_entity_poly.entity_id
_entity_poly.type
_entity_poly.pdbx_seq_one_letter_code
_entity_poly.pdbx_strand_id
1 'polypeptide(L)'
;MNLATIDIIIILCYLVTIVGLGFWISRKASKNIQSYFLGDNNIKWYWLGFSNSSGMFDVSGTAFYVALLFVYGFKAAWLPWLWPVWNQIFVMVFLAIWIRRSNAMTGADWIIKRFGDERGGRLAHMIVVVFAIVSVIGFIGYVFVGIGKFASNILPWDLSNPLLTSQQTYAFIIIALTTFYTVKGGMYSVVATEVLQYGILLVSCLLVVSYAVRDVDYNALHHQLPKGWSNFWPEWKLDVDWGSNFPQAAQKVSEDGFTWFGALLMMMVAKGIFASLAGPVPGFDMQRILSAKKPREAAMLTGFTNLVLFIPLFMMVSALTLVGIHYLMPELQGQSKPDFEIILSRVVGSYLPAGIRGIVLAGLLASFMSTFSAFVNAAPAYLVNDFYKKYFKPDAPPAHYVKWSYIVSISIVLVGCIFGLFATSLSSLTIWITSALYGGYAAANVLKWIWWRFNGYGYFAGMLTGLIAATFVPSLMAYLADNSAYKDVFGSGIGTLVSFFIILVLSMTGSIVGCLLTPAPSQQILTSFYTNTKPWGWWKPVLNMVRKVNPAFQPNQQFKWDMFNVIIGIVWQMSMIIMPIQFVFGFFTKGFIAMGVWLVTMTILKFTWYDRLHLTASDSSATSAETAAQPGT
;
A
#
# COMPACT_ATOMS: atom_id res chain seq x y z
N MET A 1 -4.77 -21.33 -25.73
CA MET A 1 -4.45 -22.00 -24.45
C MET A 1 -5.69 -22.76 -23.99
N ASN A 2 -5.56 -23.99 -23.48
CA ASN A 2 -6.67 -24.71 -22.87
C ASN A 2 -6.42 -24.87 -21.36
N LEU A 3 -7.32 -24.30 -20.55
CA LEU A 3 -7.38 -24.60 -19.11
C LEU A 3 -7.84 -26.05 -18.94
N ALA A 4 -7.13 -26.81 -18.10
CA ALA A 4 -7.54 -28.17 -17.80
C ALA A 4 -8.80 -28.13 -16.94
N THR A 5 -9.65 -29.16 -17.05
CA THR A 5 -10.90 -29.24 -16.26
C THR A 5 -10.63 -29.12 -14.77
N ILE A 6 -9.53 -29.69 -14.27
CA ILE A 6 -9.12 -29.57 -12.87
C ILE A 6 -8.82 -28.11 -12.47
N ASP A 7 -8.22 -27.31 -13.35
CA ASP A 7 -7.93 -25.90 -13.07
C ASP A 7 -9.23 -25.10 -12.91
N ILE A 8 -10.20 -25.37 -13.80
CA ILE A 8 -11.52 -24.73 -13.77
C ILE A 8 -12.25 -25.10 -12.48
N ILE A 9 -12.24 -26.39 -12.09
CA ILE A 9 -12.87 -26.86 -10.84
C ILE A 9 -12.24 -26.14 -9.63
N ILE A 10 -10.91 -26.03 -9.57
CA ILE A 10 -10.23 -25.34 -8.46
C ILE A 10 -10.67 -23.86 -8.36
N ILE A 11 -10.70 -23.15 -9.49
CA ILE A 11 -11.13 -21.75 -9.54
C ILE A 11 -12.59 -21.61 -9.10
N LEU A 12 -13.49 -22.47 -9.59
CA LEU A 12 -14.91 -22.45 -9.21
C LEU A 12 -15.10 -22.78 -7.73
N CYS A 13 -14.40 -23.79 -7.20
CA CYS A 13 -14.42 -24.14 -5.78
C CYS A 13 -13.96 -22.96 -4.92
N TYR A 14 -12.90 -22.25 -5.33
CA TYR A 14 -12.45 -21.03 -4.67
C TYR A 14 -13.54 -19.95 -4.67
N LEU A 15 -14.11 -19.63 -5.83
CA LEU A 15 -15.15 -18.58 -5.96
C LEU A 15 -16.40 -18.92 -5.13
N VAL A 16 -16.85 -20.18 -5.15
CA VAL A 16 -17.99 -20.62 -4.34
C VAL A 16 -17.67 -20.52 -2.85
N THR A 17 -16.45 -20.93 -2.44
CA THR A 17 -16.02 -20.88 -1.05
C THR A 17 -15.96 -19.45 -0.53
N ILE A 18 -15.36 -18.53 -1.28
CA ILE A 18 -15.20 -17.14 -0.82
C ILE A 18 -16.54 -16.41 -0.75
N VAL A 19 -17.42 -16.61 -1.74
CA VAL A 19 -18.76 -16.04 -1.76
C VAL A 19 -19.61 -16.63 -0.63
N GLY A 20 -19.56 -17.95 -0.45
CA GLY A 20 -20.26 -18.65 0.63
C GLY A 20 -19.82 -18.20 2.02
N LEU A 21 -18.50 -18.08 2.24
CA LEU A 21 -17.93 -17.60 3.49
C LEU A 21 -18.34 -16.15 3.77
N GLY A 22 -18.22 -15.26 2.77
CA GLY A 22 -18.62 -13.86 2.90
C GLY A 22 -20.09 -13.72 3.28
N PHE A 23 -20.98 -14.50 2.66
CA PHE A 23 -22.39 -14.53 3.03
C PHE A 23 -22.65 -15.10 4.41
N TRP A 24 -21.99 -16.20 4.78
CA TRP A 24 -22.19 -16.82 6.08
C TRP A 24 -21.77 -15.90 7.23
N ILE A 25 -20.62 -15.23 7.10
CA ILE A 25 -20.13 -14.28 8.12
C ILE A 25 -20.96 -13.00 8.13
N SER A 26 -21.47 -12.53 6.98
CA SER A 26 -22.36 -11.36 6.93
C SER A 26 -23.62 -11.52 7.79
N ARG A 27 -24.10 -12.76 8.01
CA ARG A 27 -25.25 -13.02 8.91
C ARG A 27 -24.93 -12.75 10.39
N LYS A 28 -23.65 -12.72 10.74
CA LYS A 28 -23.13 -12.40 12.08
C LYS A 28 -22.68 -10.94 12.19
N ALA A 29 -22.75 -10.16 11.10
CA ALA A 29 -22.36 -8.75 11.11
C ALA A 29 -23.33 -7.91 11.95
N SER A 30 -22.77 -6.99 12.72
CA SER A 30 -23.44 -6.24 13.78
C SER A 30 -24.32 -5.09 13.28
N LYS A 31 -25.25 -4.64 14.12
CA LYS A 31 -26.23 -3.58 13.83
C LYS A 31 -25.68 -2.16 14.03
N ASN A 32 -24.46 -1.98 14.56
CA ASN A 32 -23.88 -0.66 14.85
C ASN A 32 -22.76 -0.26 13.86
N ILE A 33 -22.50 1.05 13.74
CA ILE A 33 -21.56 1.59 12.74
C ILE A 33 -20.09 1.26 13.04
N GLN A 34 -19.72 1.20 14.33
CA GLN A 34 -18.35 0.91 14.76
C GLN A 34 -17.98 -0.55 14.52
N SER A 35 -18.91 -1.48 14.73
CA SER A 35 -18.72 -2.89 14.43
C SER A 35 -18.66 -3.13 12.93
N TYR A 36 -19.46 -2.41 12.14
CA TYR A 36 -19.38 -2.48 10.69
C TYR A 36 -18.01 -2.02 10.16
N PHE A 37 -17.47 -0.89 10.64
CA PHE A 37 -16.21 -0.34 10.12
C PHE A 37 -14.94 -0.84 10.80
N LEU A 38 -14.97 -1.12 12.11
CA LEU A 38 -13.78 -1.45 12.91
C LEU A 38 -13.85 -2.80 13.62
N GLY A 39 -14.98 -3.53 13.49
CA GLY A 39 -15.18 -4.78 14.22
C GLY A 39 -15.10 -4.62 15.74
N ASP A 40 -15.58 -3.49 16.28
CA ASP A 40 -15.56 -3.16 17.71
C ASP A 40 -14.16 -3.21 18.35
N ASN A 41 -13.12 -3.03 17.53
CA ASN A 41 -11.72 -3.10 17.96
C ASN A 41 -11.34 -4.44 18.65
N ASN A 42 -12.03 -5.53 18.31
CA ASN A 42 -11.88 -6.82 18.99
C ASN A 42 -11.29 -7.91 18.09
N ILE A 43 -10.93 -7.56 16.85
CA ILE A 43 -10.22 -8.45 15.93
C ILE A 43 -8.78 -8.59 16.41
N LYS A 44 -8.31 -9.84 16.56
CA LYS A 44 -6.94 -10.12 16.99
C LYS A 44 -5.94 -9.59 15.96
N TRP A 45 -4.87 -8.95 16.45
CA TRP A 45 -3.87 -8.27 15.63
C TRP A 45 -3.26 -9.12 14.51
N TYR A 46 -3.08 -10.42 14.72
CA TYR A 46 -2.51 -11.30 13.69
C TYR A 46 -3.48 -11.59 12.54
N TRP A 47 -4.81 -11.62 12.80
CA TRP A 47 -5.81 -11.68 11.73
C TRP A 47 -5.84 -10.38 10.92
N LEU A 48 -5.72 -9.24 11.59
CA LEU A 48 -5.57 -7.93 10.93
C LEU A 48 -4.30 -7.88 10.09
N GLY A 49 -3.19 -8.47 10.56
CA GLY A 49 -1.93 -8.51 9.80
C GLY A 49 -2.00 -9.41 8.57
N PHE A 50 -2.61 -10.61 8.66
CA PHE A 50 -2.87 -11.45 7.48
C PHE A 50 -3.79 -10.75 6.48
N SER A 51 -4.86 -10.14 6.97
CA SER A 51 -5.78 -9.33 6.17
C SER A 51 -5.05 -8.16 5.50
N ASN A 52 -4.14 -7.48 6.22
CA ASN A 52 -3.33 -6.41 5.65
C ASN A 52 -2.39 -6.89 4.56
N SER A 53 -1.67 -7.99 4.82
CA SER A 53 -0.80 -8.62 3.85
C SER A 53 -1.56 -9.05 2.60
N SER A 54 -2.75 -9.63 2.77
CA SER A 54 -3.63 -10.05 1.68
C SER A 54 -4.02 -8.88 0.77
N GLY A 55 -4.35 -7.72 1.35
CA GLY A 55 -4.70 -6.52 0.59
C GLY A 55 -3.51 -5.77 -0.01
N MET A 56 -2.29 -6.06 0.43
CA MET A 56 -1.04 -5.48 -0.12
C MET A 56 -0.35 -6.40 -1.12
N PHE A 57 -0.61 -7.71 -1.06
CA PHE A 57 -0.16 -8.67 -2.05
C PHE A 57 -1.14 -8.62 -3.22
N ASP A 58 -0.95 -7.66 -4.13
CA ASP A 58 -1.80 -7.49 -5.30
C ASP A 58 -1.14 -8.06 -6.58
N VAL A 59 -1.94 -8.56 -7.52
CA VAL A 59 -1.42 -9.20 -8.74
C VAL A 59 -0.81 -8.20 -9.71
N SER A 60 -1.34 -6.98 -9.79
CA SER A 60 -0.82 -5.94 -10.68
C SER A 60 0.60 -5.53 -10.25
N GLY A 61 0.82 -5.30 -8.96
CA GLY A 61 2.12 -5.10 -8.35
C GLY A 61 3.03 -6.32 -8.50
N THR A 62 2.50 -7.54 -8.34
CA THR A 62 3.26 -8.78 -8.56
C THR A 62 3.74 -8.90 -10.01
N ALA A 63 2.88 -8.61 -11.00
CA ALA A 63 3.24 -8.63 -12.43
C ALA A 63 4.30 -7.58 -12.75
N PHE A 64 4.16 -6.38 -12.17
CA PHE A 64 5.18 -5.33 -12.25
C PHE A 64 6.52 -5.78 -11.66
N TYR A 65 6.53 -6.42 -10.49
CA TYR A 65 7.77 -6.94 -9.89
C TYR A 65 8.40 -8.07 -10.68
N VAL A 66 7.61 -8.96 -11.30
CA VAL A 66 8.13 -9.99 -12.21
C VAL A 66 8.79 -9.34 -13.42
N ALA A 67 8.16 -8.34 -14.04
CA ALA A 67 8.73 -7.59 -15.15
C ALA A 67 10.04 -6.88 -14.75
N LEU A 68 10.05 -6.22 -13.58
CA LEU A 68 11.23 -5.54 -13.07
C LEU A 68 12.37 -6.51 -12.77
N LEU A 69 12.10 -7.61 -12.06
CA LEU A 69 13.13 -8.62 -11.74
C LEU A 69 13.67 -9.25 -13.02
N PHE A 70 12.82 -9.51 -14.02
CA PHE A 70 13.24 -10.04 -15.30
C PHE A 70 14.24 -9.11 -16.00
N VAL A 71 13.92 -7.81 -16.16
CA VAL A 71 14.72 -6.84 -16.93
C VAL A 71 15.93 -6.30 -16.15
N TYR A 72 15.78 -6.03 -14.85
CA TYR A 72 16.79 -5.33 -14.03
C TYR A 72 17.56 -6.27 -13.09
N GLY A 73 17.22 -7.55 -13.06
CA GLY A 73 17.84 -8.54 -12.18
C GLY A 73 17.73 -8.15 -10.71
N PHE A 74 18.74 -8.48 -9.91
CA PHE A 74 18.69 -8.28 -8.46
C PHE A 74 18.64 -6.81 -8.05
N LYS A 75 19.02 -5.88 -8.94
CA LYS A 75 18.83 -4.44 -8.74
C LYS A 75 17.35 -4.04 -8.72
N ALA A 76 16.47 -4.86 -9.29
CA ALA A 76 15.03 -4.68 -9.20
C ALA A 76 14.54 -4.59 -7.75
N ALA A 77 15.23 -5.18 -6.76
CA ALA A 77 14.88 -5.00 -5.35
C ALA A 77 14.89 -3.54 -4.90
N TRP A 78 15.58 -2.66 -5.63
CA TRP A 78 15.66 -1.22 -5.38
C TRP A 78 14.77 -0.36 -6.29
N LEU A 79 13.91 -0.94 -7.13
CA LEU A 79 12.94 -0.21 -7.96
C LEU A 79 11.51 -0.08 -7.37
N PRO A 80 11.04 -0.98 -6.46
CA PRO A 80 9.74 -0.89 -5.83
C PRO A 80 9.39 0.46 -5.16
N TRP A 81 10.38 1.31 -4.88
CA TRP A 81 10.24 2.60 -4.19
C TRP A 81 9.43 3.68 -4.92
N LEU A 82 8.94 3.39 -6.13
CA LEU A 82 7.82 4.16 -6.66
C LEU A 82 6.63 4.13 -5.69
N TRP A 83 6.41 3.00 -5.03
CA TRP A 83 5.48 2.85 -3.91
C TRP A 83 6.16 3.18 -2.56
N PRO A 84 5.40 3.56 -1.53
CA PRO A 84 5.96 3.84 -0.20
C PRO A 84 6.30 2.54 0.54
N VAL A 85 7.23 1.75 0.00
CA VAL A 85 7.53 0.38 0.44
C VAL A 85 8.01 0.31 1.89
N TRP A 86 8.69 1.33 2.41
CA TRP A 86 9.07 1.42 3.83
C TRP A 86 7.97 1.92 4.76
N ASN A 87 6.79 2.27 4.26
CA ASN A 87 5.70 2.83 5.07
C ASN A 87 5.38 1.91 6.25
N GLN A 88 5.34 0.60 6.02
CA GLN A 88 5.04 -0.36 7.08
C GLN A 88 6.10 -0.36 8.21
N ILE A 89 7.35 0.01 7.95
CA ILE A 89 8.37 0.17 9.01
C ILE A 89 8.08 1.41 9.86
N PHE A 90 7.82 2.56 9.24
CA PHE A 90 7.48 3.78 9.98
C PHE A 90 6.18 3.60 10.78
N VAL A 91 5.21 2.90 10.19
CA VAL A 91 3.95 2.57 10.84
C VAL A 91 4.13 1.62 12.01
N MET A 92 4.91 0.56 11.82
CA MET A 92 5.26 -0.41 12.87
C MET A 92 5.97 0.24 14.05
N VAL A 93 6.93 1.13 13.78
CA VAL A 93 7.78 1.69 14.84
C VAL A 93 7.02 2.69 15.70
N PHE A 94 6.29 3.65 15.11
CA PHE A 94 5.66 4.71 15.90
C PHE A 94 4.28 5.19 15.41
N LEU A 95 4.00 5.21 14.11
CA LEU A 95 2.74 5.82 13.64
C LEU A 95 1.50 5.01 14.04
N ALA A 96 1.55 3.67 14.00
CA ALA A 96 0.41 2.84 14.40
C ALA A 96 0.00 3.09 15.86
N ILE A 97 0.99 3.29 16.74
CA ILE A 97 0.76 3.63 18.15
C ILE A 97 0.06 4.99 18.26
N TRP A 98 0.55 5.99 17.54
CA TRP A 98 -0.01 7.35 17.57
C TRP A 98 -1.42 7.41 17.00
N ILE A 99 -1.64 6.75 15.86
CA ILE A 99 -2.93 6.63 15.20
C ILE A 99 -3.91 5.93 16.14
N ARG A 100 -3.55 4.78 16.70
CA ARG A 100 -4.46 4.01 17.55
C ARG A 100 -4.79 4.75 18.85
N ARG A 101 -3.84 5.48 19.43
CA ARG A 101 -4.03 6.30 20.65
C ARG A 101 -5.04 7.43 20.48
N SER A 102 -5.31 7.88 19.26
CA SER A 102 -6.29 8.94 19.04
C SER A 102 -7.74 8.49 19.27
N ASN A 103 -7.99 7.18 19.33
CA ASN A 103 -9.35 6.59 19.34
C ASN A 103 -10.25 7.15 18.23
N ALA A 104 -9.67 7.48 17.07
CA ALA A 104 -10.43 7.97 15.93
C ALA A 104 -11.12 6.81 15.22
N MET A 105 -12.27 7.10 14.60
CA MET A 105 -12.98 6.11 13.78
C MET A 105 -12.37 5.97 12.38
N THR A 106 -11.79 7.04 11.85
CA THR A 106 -11.23 7.10 10.51
C THR A 106 -10.01 8.03 10.47
N GLY A 107 -9.28 8.03 9.36
CA GLY A 107 -8.22 9.00 9.13
C GLY A 107 -8.71 10.45 9.06
N ALA A 108 -9.98 10.70 8.71
CA ALA A 108 -10.53 12.05 8.69
C ALA A 108 -10.96 12.50 10.10
N ASP A 109 -11.60 11.63 10.88
CA ASP A 109 -11.89 11.92 12.29
C ASP A 109 -10.61 12.23 13.08
N TRP A 110 -9.50 11.54 12.77
CA TRP A 110 -8.19 11.85 13.33
C TRP A 110 -7.77 13.32 13.11
N ILE A 111 -8.05 13.88 11.93
CA ILE A 111 -7.74 15.29 11.60
C ILE A 111 -8.53 16.25 12.51
N ILE A 112 -9.77 15.91 12.86
CA ILE A 112 -10.58 16.68 13.81
C ILE A 112 -10.03 16.55 15.23
N LYS A 113 -9.57 15.37 15.64
CA LYS A 113 -8.87 15.21 16.93
C LYS A 113 -7.60 16.06 17.01
N ARG A 114 -6.91 16.28 15.88
CA ARG A 114 -5.67 17.07 15.81
C ARG A 114 -5.91 18.57 15.72
N PHE A 115 -6.90 19.04 14.96
CA PHE A 115 -7.10 20.46 14.65
C PHE A 115 -8.40 21.06 15.21
N GLY A 116 -9.26 20.24 15.84
CA GLY A 116 -10.58 20.64 16.33
C GLY A 116 -11.65 20.69 15.25
N ASP A 117 -12.86 21.07 15.65
CA ASP A 117 -14.02 21.20 14.75
C ASP A 117 -14.31 22.66 14.34
N GLU A 118 -13.34 23.55 14.60
CA GLU A 118 -13.36 24.92 14.11
C GLU A 118 -13.21 24.96 12.58
N ARG A 119 -13.41 26.14 11.97
CA ARG A 119 -13.39 26.29 10.50
C ARG A 119 -12.13 25.70 9.85
N GLY A 120 -10.95 25.94 10.41
CA GLY A 120 -9.70 25.36 9.92
C GLY A 120 -9.68 23.84 9.98
N GLY A 121 -10.11 23.25 11.11
CA GLY A 121 -10.18 21.80 11.27
C GLY A 121 -11.22 21.14 10.36
N ARG A 122 -12.39 21.78 10.17
CA ARG A 122 -13.41 21.33 9.20
C ARG A 122 -12.90 21.37 7.75
N LEU A 123 -12.15 22.41 7.36
CA LEU A 123 -11.51 22.48 6.04
C LEU A 123 -10.50 21.34 5.85
N ALA A 124 -9.62 21.13 6.83
CA ALA A 124 -8.64 20.03 6.82
C ALA A 124 -9.32 18.65 6.71
N HIS A 125 -10.41 18.47 7.45
CA HIS A 125 -11.23 17.27 7.42
C HIS A 125 -11.87 17.05 6.03
N MET A 126 -12.49 18.08 5.44
CA MET A 126 -13.11 17.96 4.11
C MET A 126 -12.10 17.63 3.02
N ILE A 127 -10.93 18.27 3.00
CA ILE A 127 -9.93 18.00 1.96
C ILE A 127 -9.34 16.59 2.06
N VAL A 128 -9.19 16.04 3.28
CA VAL A 128 -8.72 14.65 3.42
C VAL A 128 -9.79 13.64 3.03
N VAL A 129 -11.08 13.94 3.25
CA VAL A 129 -12.20 13.12 2.76
C VAL A 129 -12.23 13.13 1.22
N VAL A 130 -12.13 14.30 0.59
CA VAL A 130 -12.04 14.42 -0.88
C VAL A 130 -10.85 13.64 -1.41
N PHE A 131 -9.68 13.81 -0.80
CA PHE A 131 -8.47 13.06 -1.14
C PHE A 131 -8.69 11.53 -1.04
N ALA A 132 -9.32 11.06 0.04
CA ALA A 132 -9.61 9.64 0.25
C ALA A 132 -10.52 9.08 -0.86
N ILE A 133 -11.57 9.83 -1.24
CA ILE A 133 -12.51 9.43 -2.31
C ILE A 133 -11.80 9.36 -3.66
N VAL A 134 -11.04 10.40 -4.02
CA VAL A 134 -10.26 10.42 -5.27
C VAL A 134 -9.26 9.27 -5.31
N SER A 135 -8.59 9.00 -4.19
CA SER A 135 -7.67 7.87 -4.07
C SER A 135 -8.38 6.54 -4.26
N VAL A 136 -9.52 6.30 -3.60
CA VAL A 136 -10.28 5.05 -3.73
C VAL A 136 -10.78 4.87 -5.17
N ILE A 137 -11.31 5.91 -5.82
CA ILE A 137 -11.72 5.84 -7.24
C ILE A 137 -10.52 5.48 -8.13
N GLY A 138 -9.37 6.11 -7.90
CA GLY A 138 -8.12 5.82 -8.60
C GLY A 138 -7.68 4.36 -8.45
N PHE A 139 -7.68 3.84 -7.22
CA PHE A 139 -7.34 2.46 -6.93
C PHE A 139 -8.36 1.46 -7.49
N ILE A 140 -9.66 1.77 -7.48
CA ILE A 140 -10.67 0.93 -8.13
C ILE A 140 -10.43 0.89 -9.64
N GLY A 141 -10.13 2.02 -10.28
CA GLY A 141 -9.75 2.07 -11.70
C GLY A 141 -8.48 1.25 -11.99
N TYR A 142 -7.47 1.35 -11.12
CA TYR A 142 -6.24 0.56 -11.20
C TYR A 142 -6.53 -0.95 -11.12
N VAL A 143 -7.34 -1.37 -10.15
CA VAL A 143 -7.76 -2.77 -10.00
C VAL A 143 -8.57 -3.22 -11.23
N PHE A 144 -9.50 -2.40 -11.71
CA PHE A 144 -10.35 -2.69 -12.87
C PHE A 144 -9.51 -2.99 -14.12
N VAL A 145 -8.55 -2.14 -14.45
CA VAL A 145 -7.63 -2.36 -15.59
C VAL A 145 -6.77 -3.59 -15.35
N GLY A 146 -6.22 -3.76 -14.15
CA GLY A 146 -5.34 -4.86 -13.80
C GLY A 146 -6.01 -6.23 -13.92
N ILE A 147 -7.18 -6.41 -13.30
CA ILE A 147 -7.89 -7.68 -13.32
C ILE A 147 -8.41 -8.02 -14.72
N GLY A 148 -8.84 -7.01 -15.48
CA GLY A 148 -9.29 -7.21 -16.86
C GLY A 148 -8.20 -7.75 -17.76
N LYS A 149 -7.03 -7.10 -17.77
CA LYS A 149 -5.83 -7.57 -18.50
C LYS A 149 -5.41 -8.97 -18.07
N PHE A 150 -5.36 -9.22 -16.76
CA PHE A 150 -4.98 -10.51 -16.21
C PHE A 150 -5.95 -11.61 -16.66
N ALA A 151 -7.24 -11.42 -16.46
CA ALA A 151 -8.27 -12.39 -16.78
C ALA A 151 -8.32 -12.70 -18.29
N SER A 152 -8.25 -11.68 -19.16
CA SER A 152 -8.29 -11.90 -20.62
C SER A 152 -7.10 -12.69 -21.14
N ASN A 153 -5.93 -12.58 -20.51
CA ASN A 153 -4.71 -13.26 -20.95
C ASN A 153 -4.68 -14.75 -20.54
N ILE A 154 -5.49 -15.13 -19.56
CA ILE A 154 -5.47 -16.46 -18.96
C ILE A 154 -6.72 -17.26 -19.34
N LEU A 155 -7.88 -16.63 -19.26
CA LEU A 155 -9.15 -17.28 -19.52
C LEU A 155 -9.35 -17.39 -21.03
N PRO A 156 -9.67 -18.59 -21.55
CA PRO A 156 -9.69 -18.83 -22.98
C PRO A 156 -10.93 -18.28 -23.70
N TRP A 157 -11.89 -17.72 -22.95
CA TRP A 157 -13.17 -17.31 -23.51
C TRP A 157 -13.11 -15.85 -23.98
N ASP A 158 -13.46 -15.63 -25.24
CA ASP A 158 -13.67 -14.27 -25.72
C ASP A 158 -15.04 -13.78 -25.25
N LEU A 159 -15.05 -12.83 -24.31
CA LEU A 159 -16.25 -12.17 -23.80
C LEU A 159 -16.40 -10.74 -24.36
N SER A 160 -15.71 -10.42 -25.46
CA SER A 160 -15.89 -9.15 -26.13
C SER A 160 -17.30 -9.02 -26.73
N ASN A 161 -17.78 -7.79 -26.77
CA ASN A 161 -19.07 -7.43 -27.36
C ASN A 161 -18.94 -6.03 -27.98
N PRO A 162 -19.96 -5.53 -28.73
CA PRO A 162 -19.85 -4.24 -29.42
C PRO A 162 -19.56 -3.03 -28.52
N LEU A 163 -19.79 -3.14 -27.20
CA LEU A 163 -19.61 -2.06 -26.24
C LEU A 163 -18.33 -2.20 -25.41
N LEU A 164 -17.90 -3.43 -25.13
CA LEU A 164 -16.83 -3.73 -24.18
C LEU A 164 -15.85 -4.76 -24.74
N THR A 165 -14.56 -4.54 -24.49
CA THR A 165 -13.52 -5.53 -24.78
C THR A 165 -13.62 -6.71 -23.79
N SER A 166 -13.03 -7.85 -24.15
CA SER A 166 -12.99 -9.02 -23.26
C SER A 166 -12.37 -8.68 -21.89
N GLN A 167 -11.33 -7.84 -21.86
CA GLN A 167 -10.72 -7.32 -20.63
C GLN A 167 -11.73 -6.60 -19.73
N GLN A 168 -12.49 -5.68 -20.32
CA GLN A 168 -13.47 -4.88 -19.58
C GLN A 168 -14.63 -5.77 -19.08
N THR A 169 -15.11 -6.70 -19.90
CA THR A 169 -16.18 -7.63 -19.51
C THR A 169 -15.74 -8.51 -18.34
N TYR A 170 -14.53 -9.08 -18.39
CA TYR A 170 -13.99 -9.86 -17.26
C TYR A 170 -13.87 -9.02 -15.98
N ALA A 171 -13.36 -7.79 -16.10
CA ALA A 171 -13.24 -6.90 -14.97
C ALA A 171 -14.57 -6.63 -14.29
N PHE A 172 -15.62 -6.32 -15.07
CA PHE A 172 -16.97 -6.12 -14.53
C PHE A 172 -17.52 -7.34 -13.81
N ILE A 173 -17.36 -8.56 -14.36
CA ILE A 173 -17.85 -9.79 -13.73
C ILE A 173 -17.18 -10.00 -12.37
N ILE A 174 -15.85 -9.92 -12.32
CA ILE A 174 -15.09 -10.19 -11.10
C ILE A 174 -15.33 -9.10 -10.05
N ILE A 175 -15.39 -7.82 -10.46
CA ILE A 175 -15.70 -6.71 -9.56
C ILE A 175 -17.14 -6.80 -9.04
N ALA A 176 -18.12 -7.15 -9.87
CA ALA A 176 -19.50 -7.31 -9.43
C ALA A 176 -19.63 -8.43 -8.38
N LEU A 177 -19.01 -9.59 -8.64
CA LEU A 177 -18.97 -10.71 -7.69
C LEU A 177 -18.32 -10.30 -6.37
N THR A 178 -17.20 -9.57 -6.45
CA THR A 178 -16.45 -9.14 -5.26
C THR A 178 -17.20 -8.09 -4.44
N THR A 179 -17.81 -7.12 -5.12
CA THR A 179 -18.63 -6.07 -4.50
C THR A 179 -19.79 -6.69 -3.71
N PHE A 180 -20.45 -7.70 -4.27
CA PHE A 180 -21.65 -8.28 -3.67
C PHE A 180 -21.42 -8.89 -2.28
N TYR A 181 -20.34 -9.64 -2.08
CA TYR A 181 -20.03 -10.20 -0.75
C TYR A 181 -19.32 -9.20 0.18
N THR A 182 -18.55 -8.26 -0.37
CA THR A 182 -17.80 -7.27 0.42
C THR A 182 -18.76 -6.31 1.11
N VAL A 183 -19.70 -5.74 0.36
CA VAL A 183 -20.59 -4.68 0.84
C VAL A 183 -21.49 -5.18 1.98
N LYS A 184 -21.95 -6.43 1.94
CA LYS A 184 -22.83 -6.97 2.98
C LYS A 184 -22.10 -7.32 4.28
N GLY A 185 -20.79 -7.54 4.23
CA GLY A 185 -20.06 -8.24 5.28
C GLY A 185 -19.45 -7.36 6.39
N GLY A 186 -19.09 -6.10 6.09
CA GLY A 186 -18.35 -5.23 7.00
C GLY A 186 -16.95 -5.77 7.37
N MET A 187 -16.25 -5.09 8.28
CA MET A 187 -14.84 -5.35 8.62
C MET A 187 -14.56 -6.81 9.04
N TYR A 188 -15.41 -7.44 9.84
CA TYR A 188 -15.23 -8.84 10.24
C TYR A 188 -15.25 -9.81 9.06
N SER A 189 -16.20 -9.62 8.13
CA SER A 189 -16.31 -10.47 6.94
C SER A 189 -15.11 -10.26 6.04
N VAL A 190 -14.74 -9.00 5.79
CA VAL A 190 -13.58 -8.63 4.98
C VAL A 190 -12.31 -9.29 5.50
N VAL A 191 -12.01 -9.13 6.79
CA VAL A 191 -10.82 -9.73 7.42
C VAL A 191 -10.85 -11.26 7.29
N ALA A 192 -12.00 -11.90 7.54
CA ALA A 192 -12.09 -13.36 7.49
C ALA A 192 -11.92 -13.91 6.06
N THR A 193 -12.53 -13.26 5.06
CA THR A 193 -12.32 -13.64 3.66
C THR A 193 -10.88 -13.43 3.23
N GLU A 194 -10.25 -12.33 3.65
CA GLU A 194 -8.88 -11.99 3.28
C GLU A 194 -7.83 -12.92 3.93
N VAL A 195 -8.09 -13.40 5.15
CA VAL A 195 -7.24 -14.42 5.80
C VAL A 195 -7.27 -15.73 5.01
N LEU A 196 -8.45 -16.17 4.54
CA LEU A 196 -8.57 -17.35 3.69
C LEU A 196 -7.85 -17.13 2.36
N GLN A 197 -8.05 -15.98 1.72
CA GLN A 197 -7.38 -15.59 0.47
C GLN A 197 -5.86 -15.59 0.62
N TYR A 198 -5.34 -15.07 1.74
CA TYR A 198 -3.92 -15.13 2.06
C TYR A 198 -3.41 -16.56 2.20
N GLY A 199 -4.19 -17.45 2.84
CA GLY A 199 -3.86 -18.88 2.92
C GLY A 199 -3.72 -19.53 1.54
N ILE A 200 -4.64 -19.23 0.62
CA ILE A 200 -4.56 -19.72 -0.77
C ILE A 200 -3.31 -19.17 -1.46
N LEU A 201 -3.04 -17.86 -1.33
CA LEU A 201 -1.84 -17.22 -1.89
C LEU A 201 -0.54 -17.87 -1.40
N LEU A 202 -0.48 -18.20 -0.10
CA LEU A 202 0.69 -18.87 0.47
C LEU A 202 0.91 -20.25 -0.15
N VAL A 203 -0.17 -21.04 -0.32
CA VAL A 203 -0.11 -22.34 -1.00
C VAL A 203 0.30 -22.16 -2.46
N SER A 204 -0.26 -21.18 -3.18
CA SER A 204 0.13 -20.84 -4.55
C SER A 204 1.63 -20.55 -4.64
N CYS A 205 2.16 -19.73 -3.73
CA CYS A 205 3.57 -19.39 -3.67
C CYS A 205 4.45 -20.63 -3.51
N LEU A 206 4.16 -21.48 -2.52
CA LEU A 206 4.94 -22.71 -2.26
C LEU A 206 4.93 -23.65 -3.46
N LEU A 207 3.79 -23.81 -4.13
CA LEU A 207 3.66 -24.67 -5.31
C LEU A 207 4.45 -24.12 -6.51
N VAL A 208 4.37 -22.81 -6.79
CA VAL A 208 5.12 -22.19 -7.90
C VAL A 208 6.62 -22.29 -7.65
N VAL A 209 7.08 -22.01 -6.43
CA VAL A 209 8.49 -22.13 -6.07
C VAL A 209 8.96 -23.57 -6.25
N SER A 210 8.22 -24.53 -5.71
CA SER A 210 8.56 -25.96 -5.83
C SER A 210 8.63 -26.41 -7.28
N TYR A 211 7.71 -25.95 -8.13
CA TYR A 211 7.73 -26.22 -9.57
C TYR A 211 8.93 -25.56 -10.25
N ALA A 212 9.17 -24.27 -9.97
CA ALA A 212 10.20 -23.47 -10.62
C ALA A 212 11.61 -23.98 -10.36
N VAL A 213 11.90 -24.54 -9.17
CA VAL A 213 13.27 -24.97 -8.78
C VAL A 213 13.54 -26.47 -8.98
N ARG A 214 12.53 -27.27 -9.35
CA ARG A 214 12.60 -28.75 -9.32
C ARG A 214 13.74 -29.32 -10.18
N ASP A 215 13.87 -28.82 -11.41
CA ASP A 215 14.75 -29.38 -12.44
C ASP A 215 15.70 -28.31 -13.01
N VAL A 216 16.10 -27.34 -12.18
CA VAL A 216 16.96 -26.23 -12.60
C VAL A 216 18.43 -26.61 -12.51
N ASP A 217 19.12 -26.59 -13.65
CA ASP A 217 20.58 -26.52 -13.68
C ASP A 217 21.02 -25.07 -13.42
N TYR A 218 21.41 -24.79 -12.17
CA TYR A 218 21.85 -23.46 -11.77
C TYR A 218 23.13 -23.00 -12.48
N ASN A 219 24.02 -23.92 -12.87
CA ASN A 219 25.22 -23.54 -13.62
C ASN A 219 24.83 -23.04 -15.01
N ALA A 220 23.99 -23.79 -15.73
CA ALA A 220 23.48 -23.37 -17.03
C ALA A 220 22.67 -22.07 -16.93
N LEU A 221 21.81 -21.94 -15.91
CA LEU A 221 21.07 -20.72 -15.63
C LEU A 221 22.00 -19.52 -15.44
N HIS A 222 23.04 -19.63 -14.61
CA HIS A 222 23.94 -18.50 -14.32
C HIS A 222 24.73 -18.05 -15.55
N HIS A 223 24.97 -18.94 -16.52
CA HIS A 223 25.56 -18.59 -17.82
C HIS A 223 24.55 -17.94 -18.78
N GLN A 224 23.27 -18.26 -18.64
CA GLN A 224 22.18 -17.66 -19.43
C GLN A 224 21.87 -16.22 -18.97
N LEU A 225 22.09 -15.91 -17.70
CA LEU A 225 21.83 -14.58 -17.15
C LEU A 225 22.87 -13.55 -17.66
N PRO A 226 22.44 -12.31 -17.98
CA PRO A 226 23.36 -11.28 -18.43
C PRO A 226 24.35 -10.87 -17.34
N LYS A 227 25.50 -10.31 -17.75
CA LYS A 227 26.48 -9.75 -16.81
C LYS A 227 25.81 -8.64 -15.99
N GLY A 228 26.14 -8.56 -14.71
CA GLY A 228 25.54 -7.59 -13.77
C GLY A 228 24.14 -7.96 -13.25
N TRP A 229 23.44 -8.94 -13.85
CA TRP A 229 22.06 -9.28 -13.48
C TRP A 229 21.91 -9.76 -12.03
N SER A 230 22.87 -10.55 -11.52
CA SER A 230 22.87 -11.06 -10.14
C SER A 230 23.57 -10.13 -9.13
N ASN A 231 23.96 -8.93 -9.55
CA ASN A 231 24.56 -7.91 -8.69
C ASN A 231 23.45 -7.10 -8.01
N PHE A 232 23.32 -7.25 -6.69
CA PHE A 232 22.33 -6.55 -5.88
C PHE A 232 22.69 -5.08 -5.63
N TRP A 233 23.98 -4.74 -5.56
CA TRP A 233 24.39 -3.41 -5.14
C TRP A 233 24.18 -2.39 -6.27
N PRO A 234 23.64 -1.20 -5.95
CA PRO A 234 23.39 -0.18 -6.94
C PRO A 234 24.70 0.44 -7.45
N GLU A 235 24.71 0.81 -8.72
CA GLU A 235 25.80 1.52 -9.37
C GLU A 235 25.31 2.84 -9.96
N TRP A 236 26.22 3.76 -10.29
CA TRP A 236 25.85 5.05 -10.86
C TRP A 236 25.12 4.92 -12.19
N LYS A 237 25.58 3.99 -13.02
CA LYS A 237 24.88 3.54 -14.23
C LYS A 237 24.45 2.10 -14.04
N LEU A 238 23.30 1.72 -14.61
CA LEU A 238 22.89 0.33 -14.63
C LEU A 238 23.91 -0.49 -15.44
N ASP A 239 24.42 -1.56 -14.83
CA ASP A 239 25.47 -2.46 -15.34
C ASP A 239 24.91 -3.81 -15.85
N VAL A 240 23.59 -3.90 -16.05
CA VAL A 240 22.95 -5.11 -16.58
C VAL A 240 23.10 -5.13 -18.09
N ASP A 241 24.02 -5.97 -18.57
CA ASP A 241 24.38 -6.07 -19.98
C ASP A 241 23.65 -7.23 -20.67
N TRP A 242 22.49 -6.91 -21.26
CA TRP A 242 21.72 -7.83 -22.09
C TRP A 242 22.39 -8.18 -23.43
N GLY A 243 23.47 -7.48 -23.79
CA GLY A 243 24.23 -7.70 -25.01
C GLY A 243 23.39 -7.57 -26.30
N SER A 244 23.92 -8.13 -27.39
CA SER A 244 23.22 -8.24 -28.68
C SER A 244 22.11 -9.29 -28.67
N ASN A 245 22.03 -10.12 -27.64
CA ASN A 245 21.13 -11.27 -27.58
C ASN A 245 19.72 -10.87 -27.15
N PHE A 246 19.56 -9.75 -26.44
CA PHE A 246 18.24 -9.23 -26.05
C PHE A 246 18.18 -7.69 -26.08
N PRO A 247 18.36 -7.06 -27.26
CA PRO A 247 18.41 -5.60 -27.38
C PRO A 247 17.12 -4.89 -26.92
N GLN A 248 15.98 -5.56 -26.99
CA GLN A 248 14.69 -5.04 -26.54
C GLN A 248 14.65 -4.80 -25.03
N ALA A 249 15.34 -5.63 -24.24
CA ALA A 249 15.47 -5.42 -22.79
C ALA A 249 16.36 -4.20 -22.49
N ALA A 250 17.45 -4.02 -23.25
CA ALA A 250 18.29 -2.82 -23.14
C ALA A 250 17.55 -1.54 -23.57
N GLN A 251 16.74 -1.61 -24.63
CA GLN A 251 15.87 -0.51 -25.03
C GLN A 251 14.86 -0.16 -23.93
N LYS A 252 14.25 -1.17 -23.30
CA LYS A 252 13.31 -0.97 -22.19
C LYS A 252 13.95 -0.22 -21.02
N VAL A 253 15.19 -0.56 -20.65
CA VAL A 253 15.96 0.17 -19.62
C VAL A 253 16.09 1.65 -19.96
N SER A 254 16.39 1.96 -21.23
CA SER A 254 16.51 3.33 -21.70
C SER A 254 15.16 4.06 -21.70
N GLU A 255 14.09 3.41 -22.15
CA GLU A 255 12.73 3.96 -22.19
C GLU A 255 12.20 4.26 -20.76
N ASP A 256 12.50 3.40 -19.79
CA ASP A 256 12.14 3.63 -18.38
C ASP A 256 13.01 4.75 -17.75
N GLY A 257 14.12 5.14 -18.40
CA GLY A 257 15.11 6.10 -17.91
C GLY A 257 16.00 5.56 -16.81
N PHE A 258 16.06 4.24 -16.62
CA PHE A 258 16.76 3.61 -15.51
C PHE A 258 18.27 3.47 -15.71
N THR A 259 18.79 4.02 -16.81
CA THR A 259 20.23 4.08 -17.12
C THR A 259 21.05 4.73 -16.01
N TRP A 260 20.62 5.86 -15.45
CA TRP A 260 21.29 6.55 -14.34
C TRP A 260 20.79 6.06 -12.97
N PHE A 261 20.95 4.76 -12.75
CA PHE A 261 20.37 4.03 -11.63
C PHE A 261 20.70 4.63 -10.26
N GLY A 262 21.95 5.04 -10.02
CA GLY A 262 22.36 5.59 -8.71
C GLY A 262 21.64 6.91 -8.38
N ALA A 263 21.47 7.79 -9.36
CA ALA A 263 20.75 9.05 -9.19
C ALA A 263 19.26 8.80 -8.92
N LEU A 264 18.65 7.89 -9.69
CA LEU A 264 17.29 7.42 -9.47
C LEU A 264 17.08 6.85 -8.08
N LEU A 265 18.00 5.99 -7.63
CA LEU A 265 17.92 5.37 -6.32
C LEU A 265 17.91 6.43 -5.21
N MET A 266 18.78 7.44 -5.28
CA MET A 266 18.80 8.51 -4.28
C MET A 266 17.46 9.26 -4.21
N MET A 267 16.89 9.60 -5.37
CA MET A 267 15.56 10.23 -5.45
C MET A 267 14.45 9.32 -4.92
N MET A 268 14.50 8.03 -5.26
CA MET A 268 13.55 7.01 -4.79
C MET A 268 13.61 6.82 -3.27
N VAL A 269 14.82 6.74 -2.70
CA VAL A 269 15.03 6.64 -1.25
C VAL A 269 14.48 7.87 -0.54
N ALA A 270 14.78 9.08 -1.05
CA ALA A 270 14.25 10.31 -0.50
C ALA A 270 12.71 10.37 -0.58
N LYS A 271 12.13 10.07 -1.74
CA LYS A 271 10.66 9.96 -1.93
C LYS A 271 10.06 8.96 -0.94
N GLY A 272 10.65 7.77 -0.85
CA GLY A 272 10.21 6.68 0.03
C GLY A 272 10.18 7.10 1.49
N ILE A 273 11.20 7.81 1.98
CA ILE A 273 11.25 8.35 3.35
C ILE A 273 10.12 9.35 3.59
N PHE A 274 9.95 10.36 2.72
CA PHE A 274 8.91 11.38 2.90
C PHE A 274 7.49 10.81 2.83
N ALA A 275 7.25 9.90 1.88
CA ALA A 275 5.96 9.23 1.75
C ALA A 275 5.67 8.31 2.95
N SER A 276 6.70 7.66 3.51
CA SER A 276 6.56 6.80 4.70
C SER A 276 6.33 7.59 5.98
N LEU A 277 6.99 8.75 6.14
CA LEU A 277 6.80 9.65 7.28
C LEU A 277 5.39 10.26 7.34
N ALA A 278 4.73 10.43 6.19
CA ALA A 278 3.35 10.91 6.13
C ALA A 278 2.37 9.93 6.82
N GLY A 279 2.74 8.64 6.84
CA GLY A 279 1.97 7.55 7.39
C GLY A 279 0.98 6.93 6.41
N PRO A 280 0.10 6.06 6.91
CA PRO A 280 -0.82 5.32 6.05
C PRO A 280 -1.82 6.30 5.45
N VAL A 281 -2.01 6.19 4.14
CA VAL A 281 -3.02 6.97 3.42
C VAL A 281 -4.41 6.60 3.94
N PRO A 282 -5.37 7.54 3.95
CA PRO A 282 -6.77 7.22 4.23
C PRO A 282 -7.27 6.07 3.35
N GLY A 283 -7.36 4.88 3.94
CA GLY A 283 -7.58 3.64 3.19
C GLY A 283 -7.60 2.43 4.12
N PHE A 284 -7.44 1.25 3.55
CA PHE A 284 -7.59 -0.01 4.29
C PHE A 284 -6.58 -0.17 5.44
N ASP A 285 -5.34 0.27 5.25
CA ASP A 285 -4.26 0.05 6.21
C ASP A 285 -4.52 0.84 7.49
N MET A 286 -4.89 2.12 7.32
CA MET A 286 -5.37 2.98 8.39
C MET A 286 -6.54 2.33 9.15
N GLN A 287 -7.50 1.72 8.45
CA GLN A 287 -8.65 1.09 9.10
C GLN A 287 -8.28 -0.16 9.91
N ARG A 288 -7.31 -0.96 9.45
CA ARG A 288 -6.82 -2.12 10.23
C ARG A 288 -6.06 -1.68 11.47
N ILE A 289 -5.26 -0.62 11.38
CA ILE A 289 -4.59 -0.01 12.53
C ILE A 289 -5.62 0.48 13.55
N LEU A 290 -6.65 1.19 13.09
CA LEU A 290 -7.71 1.68 13.96
C LEU A 290 -8.52 0.52 14.57
N SER A 291 -8.72 -0.58 13.84
CA SER A 291 -9.42 -1.80 14.30
C SER A 291 -8.66 -2.63 15.33
N ALA A 292 -7.37 -2.35 15.57
CA ALA A 292 -6.61 -3.04 16.60
C ALA A 292 -7.18 -2.75 17.99
N LYS A 293 -7.05 -3.67 18.95
CA LYS A 293 -7.58 -3.47 20.30
C LYS A 293 -6.80 -2.43 21.08
N LYS A 294 -5.47 -2.53 21.04
CA LYS A 294 -4.53 -1.69 21.81
C LYS A 294 -3.46 -1.07 20.89
N PRO A 295 -2.83 0.04 21.29
CA PRO A 295 -1.72 0.64 20.52
C PRO A 295 -0.55 -0.33 20.28
N ARG A 296 -0.25 -1.20 21.26
CA ARG A 296 0.78 -2.24 21.10
C ARG A 296 0.41 -3.24 20.00
N GLU A 297 -0.84 -3.68 19.99
CA GLU A 297 -1.38 -4.59 18.97
C GLU A 297 -1.39 -3.94 17.58
N ALA A 298 -1.64 -2.63 17.51
CA ALA A 298 -1.54 -1.85 16.28
C ALA A 298 -0.10 -1.80 15.71
N ALA A 299 0.92 -1.71 16.56
CA ALA A 299 2.31 -1.81 16.11
C ALA A 299 2.67 -3.25 15.67
N MET A 300 2.24 -4.24 16.45
CA MET A 300 2.52 -5.66 16.18
C MET A 300 1.87 -6.15 14.89
N LEU A 301 0.64 -5.73 14.57
CA LEU A 301 0.01 -6.10 13.29
C LEU A 301 0.83 -5.62 12.10
N THR A 302 1.36 -4.39 12.15
CA THR A 302 2.14 -3.82 11.03
C THR A 302 3.49 -4.52 10.91
N GLY A 303 4.16 -4.80 12.03
CA GLY A 303 5.40 -5.59 12.01
C GLY A 303 5.18 -7.01 11.46
N PHE A 304 4.07 -7.64 11.83
CA PHE A 304 3.70 -8.96 11.31
C PHE A 304 3.34 -8.94 9.83
N THR A 305 2.63 -7.91 9.34
CA THR A 305 2.36 -7.71 7.92
C THR A 305 3.65 -7.75 7.10
N ASN A 306 4.74 -7.12 7.55
CA ASN A 306 6.02 -7.18 6.82
C ASN A 306 6.53 -8.62 6.67
N LEU A 307 6.48 -9.41 7.74
CA LEU A 307 6.92 -10.82 7.74
C LEU A 307 6.12 -11.68 6.76
N VAL A 308 4.79 -11.55 6.81
CA VAL A 308 3.90 -12.40 6.02
C VAL A 308 3.74 -11.90 4.58
N LEU A 309 4.07 -10.63 4.28
CA LEU A 309 3.98 -10.08 2.94
C LEU A 309 5.22 -10.36 2.11
N PHE A 310 6.39 -9.87 2.56
CA PHE A 310 7.54 -9.72 1.67
C PHE A 310 8.19 -11.05 1.32
N ILE A 311 8.31 -11.99 2.26
CA ILE A 311 8.91 -13.29 1.97
C ILE A 311 8.07 -14.06 0.94
N PRO A 312 6.76 -14.32 1.14
CA PRO A 312 5.96 -15.04 0.16
C PRO A 312 5.83 -14.32 -1.18
N LEU A 313 5.65 -12.99 -1.17
CA LEU A 313 5.56 -12.19 -2.39
C LEU A 313 6.81 -12.36 -3.25
N PHE A 314 8.00 -12.14 -2.67
CA PHE A 314 9.24 -12.21 -3.43
C PHE A 314 9.67 -13.64 -3.76
N MET A 315 9.24 -14.66 -3.00
CA MET A 315 9.35 -16.05 -3.42
C MET A 315 8.55 -16.31 -4.71
N MET A 316 7.30 -15.86 -4.76
CA MET A 316 6.44 -16.01 -5.94
C MET A 316 6.96 -15.22 -7.14
N VAL A 317 7.32 -13.94 -6.95
CA VAL A 317 7.91 -13.09 -8.00
C VAL A 317 9.16 -13.75 -8.58
N SER A 318 10.06 -14.24 -7.73
CA SER A 318 11.31 -14.87 -8.18
C SER A 318 11.05 -16.16 -8.94
N ALA A 319 10.13 -17.00 -8.46
CA ALA A 319 9.83 -18.27 -9.09
C ALA A 319 9.16 -18.07 -10.46
N LEU A 320 8.22 -17.14 -10.58
CA LEU A 320 7.61 -16.79 -11.86
C LEU A 320 8.64 -16.18 -12.83
N THR A 321 9.54 -15.34 -12.33
CA THR A 321 10.62 -14.77 -13.16
C THR A 321 11.59 -15.84 -13.63
N LEU A 322 11.95 -16.81 -12.78
CA LEU A 322 12.82 -17.93 -13.13
C LEU A 322 12.22 -18.77 -14.27
N VAL A 323 10.94 -19.14 -14.14
CA VAL A 323 10.21 -19.86 -15.21
C VAL A 323 10.13 -19.00 -16.48
N GLY A 324 9.91 -17.69 -16.34
CA GLY A 324 9.92 -16.75 -17.46
C GLY A 324 11.26 -16.67 -18.19
N ILE A 325 12.38 -16.63 -17.46
CA ILE A 325 13.74 -16.62 -18.05
C ILE A 325 14.01 -17.93 -18.78
N HIS A 326 13.63 -19.06 -18.20
CA HIS A 326 13.89 -20.36 -18.79
C HIS A 326 13.06 -20.62 -20.06
N TYR A 327 11.75 -20.34 -20.03
CA TYR A 327 10.85 -20.73 -21.12
C TYR A 327 10.38 -19.58 -22.02
N LEU A 328 10.15 -18.38 -21.46
CA LEU A 328 9.51 -17.29 -22.20
C LEU A 328 10.53 -16.33 -22.82
N MET A 329 11.74 -16.21 -22.24
CA MET A 329 12.78 -15.31 -22.76
C MET A 329 13.11 -15.55 -24.25
N PRO A 330 13.27 -16.80 -24.75
CA PRO A 330 13.52 -17.04 -26.17
C PRO A 330 12.38 -16.54 -27.08
N GLU A 331 11.12 -16.62 -26.63
CA GLU A 331 9.98 -16.09 -27.38
C GLU A 331 9.97 -14.56 -27.42
N LEU A 332 10.36 -13.91 -26.32
CA LEU A 332 10.40 -12.45 -26.21
C LEU A 332 11.54 -11.85 -27.04
N GLN A 333 12.68 -12.55 -27.15
CA GLN A 333 13.80 -12.14 -28.01
C GLN A 333 13.40 -12.06 -29.50
N GLY A 334 12.44 -12.89 -29.93
CA GLY A 334 11.91 -12.87 -31.29
C GLY A 334 10.93 -11.73 -31.59
N GLN A 335 10.51 -10.94 -30.60
CA GLN A 335 9.55 -9.86 -30.78
C GLN A 335 10.24 -8.50 -30.97
N SER A 336 9.72 -7.65 -31.84
CA SER A 336 10.27 -6.30 -32.03
C SER A 336 10.06 -5.40 -30.82
N LYS A 337 8.90 -5.50 -30.17
CA LYS A 337 8.55 -4.73 -28.97
C LYS A 337 7.79 -5.62 -27.96
N PRO A 338 8.52 -6.46 -27.19
CA PRO A 338 7.90 -7.32 -26.20
C PRO A 338 7.26 -6.49 -25.07
N ASP A 339 6.08 -6.92 -24.64
CA ASP A 339 5.48 -6.43 -23.41
C ASP A 339 5.99 -7.27 -22.23
N PHE A 340 6.79 -6.68 -21.34
CA PHE A 340 7.31 -7.39 -20.17
C PHE A 340 6.24 -7.53 -19.06
N GLU A 341 5.16 -6.74 -19.06
CA GLU A 341 4.10 -6.80 -18.04
C GLU A 341 3.28 -8.09 -18.14
N ILE A 342 3.25 -8.75 -19.31
CA ILE A 342 2.48 -9.98 -19.51
C ILE A 342 3.21 -11.24 -19.04
N ILE A 343 4.49 -11.16 -18.66
CA ILE A 343 5.32 -12.33 -18.28
C ILE A 343 4.62 -13.17 -17.22
N LEU A 344 4.11 -12.54 -16.15
CA LEU A 344 3.39 -13.25 -15.10
C LEU A 344 2.20 -14.06 -15.68
N SER A 345 1.37 -13.42 -16.50
CA SER A 345 0.18 -14.08 -17.06
C SER A 345 0.54 -15.20 -18.05
N ARG A 346 1.58 -15.01 -18.87
CA ARG A 346 2.09 -16.00 -19.84
C ARG A 346 2.73 -17.19 -19.12
N VAL A 347 3.52 -16.93 -18.08
CA VAL A 347 4.15 -17.96 -17.24
C VAL A 347 3.08 -18.86 -16.63
N VAL A 348 2.10 -18.25 -15.94
CA VAL A 348 1.02 -18.98 -15.28
C VAL A 348 0.14 -19.73 -16.29
N GLY A 349 -0.17 -19.09 -17.41
CA GLY A 349 -1.06 -19.65 -18.42
C GLY A 349 -0.49 -20.82 -19.21
N SER A 350 0.76 -20.68 -19.66
CA SER A 350 1.36 -21.56 -20.67
C SER A 350 2.31 -22.60 -20.11
N TYR A 351 2.96 -22.36 -18.97
CA TYR A 351 4.06 -23.21 -18.51
C TYR A 351 3.78 -23.91 -17.17
N LEU A 352 2.89 -23.39 -16.33
CA LEU A 352 2.51 -24.12 -15.11
C LEU A 352 1.64 -25.36 -15.44
N PRO A 353 1.90 -26.51 -14.80
CA PRO A 353 1.13 -27.72 -15.03
C PRO A 353 -0.30 -27.60 -14.48
N ALA A 354 -1.20 -28.41 -15.03
CA ALA A 354 -2.57 -28.52 -14.53
C ALA A 354 -2.61 -28.85 -13.04
N GLY A 355 -3.59 -28.30 -12.31
CA GLY A 355 -3.67 -28.37 -10.86
C GLY A 355 -2.91 -27.23 -10.19
N ILE A 356 -1.58 -27.14 -10.39
CA ILE A 356 -0.77 -26.01 -9.88
C ILE A 356 -1.27 -24.71 -10.50
N ARG A 357 -1.43 -24.69 -11.83
CA ARG A 357 -1.99 -23.55 -12.56
C ARG A 357 -3.32 -23.10 -11.96
N GLY A 358 -4.28 -24.02 -11.75
CA GLY A 358 -5.56 -23.72 -11.11
C GLY A 358 -5.44 -23.08 -9.73
N ILE A 359 -4.57 -23.60 -8.85
CA ILE A 359 -4.35 -23.05 -7.50
C ILE A 359 -3.70 -21.66 -7.58
N VAL A 360 -2.76 -21.45 -8.49
CA VAL A 360 -2.09 -20.16 -8.68
C VAL A 360 -3.05 -19.12 -9.23
N LEU A 361 -3.90 -19.52 -10.18
CA LEU A 361 -4.96 -18.65 -10.70
C LEU A 361 -5.98 -18.30 -9.63
N ALA A 362 -6.40 -19.25 -8.80
CA ALA A 362 -7.26 -18.98 -7.65
C ALA A 362 -6.59 -18.04 -6.64
N GLY A 363 -5.30 -18.23 -6.35
CA GLY A 363 -4.52 -17.34 -5.48
C GLY A 363 -4.41 -15.93 -6.04
N LEU A 364 -4.09 -15.77 -7.32
CA LEU A 364 -4.02 -14.45 -7.97
C LEU A 364 -5.41 -13.77 -8.00
N LEU A 365 -6.49 -14.51 -8.31
CA LEU A 365 -7.85 -13.98 -8.15
C LEU A 365 -8.14 -13.57 -6.70
N ALA A 366 -7.71 -14.37 -5.72
CA ALA A 366 -7.82 -14.07 -4.30
C ALA A 366 -7.12 -12.77 -3.90
N SER A 367 -5.90 -12.56 -4.38
CA SER A 367 -5.10 -11.33 -4.21
C SER A 367 -5.77 -10.09 -4.83
N PHE A 368 -6.36 -10.21 -6.02
CA PHE A 368 -7.11 -9.11 -6.62
C PHE A 368 -8.37 -8.77 -5.82
N MET A 369 -9.11 -9.81 -5.43
CA MET A 369 -10.38 -9.66 -4.73
C MET A 369 -10.19 -9.09 -3.31
N SER A 370 -9.14 -9.48 -2.59
CA SER A 370 -8.77 -8.90 -1.28
C SER A 370 -8.44 -7.42 -1.42
N THR A 371 -7.55 -7.07 -2.36
CA THR A 371 -7.13 -5.68 -2.61
C THR A 371 -8.33 -4.79 -2.95
N PHE A 372 -9.20 -5.24 -3.85
CA PHE A 372 -10.43 -4.54 -4.22
C PHE A 372 -11.38 -4.37 -3.03
N SER A 373 -11.67 -5.46 -2.31
CA SER A 373 -12.55 -5.47 -1.14
C SER A 373 -12.10 -4.47 -0.08
N ALA A 374 -10.80 -4.39 0.16
CA ALA A 374 -10.19 -3.47 1.11
C ALA A 374 -10.48 -1.99 0.76
N PHE A 375 -10.42 -1.61 -0.52
CA PHE A 375 -10.77 -0.25 -0.97
C PHE A 375 -12.28 0.03 -0.89
N VAL A 376 -13.11 -0.94 -1.29
CA VAL A 376 -14.58 -0.82 -1.24
C VAL A 376 -15.10 -0.68 0.19
N ASN A 377 -14.46 -1.33 1.16
CA ASN A 377 -14.82 -1.22 2.57
C ASN A 377 -14.33 0.10 3.21
N ALA A 378 -13.22 0.67 2.72
CA ALA A 378 -12.68 1.92 3.26
C ALA A 378 -13.50 3.16 2.88
N ALA A 379 -14.02 3.23 1.65
CA ALA A 379 -14.72 4.42 1.15
C ALA A 379 -15.96 4.86 1.94
N PRO A 380 -16.89 3.97 2.33
CA PRO A 380 -18.08 4.37 3.07
C PRO A 380 -17.77 4.93 4.45
N ALA A 381 -16.65 4.56 5.06
CA ALA A 381 -16.23 5.17 6.31
C ALA A 381 -16.03 6.69 6.13
N TYR A 382 -15.40 7.12 5.04
CA TYR A 382 -15.20 8.53 4.76
C TYR A 382 -16.48 9.24 4.30
N LEU A 383 -17.22 8.66 3.36
CA LEU A 383 -18.41 9.32 2.80
C LEU A 383 -19.63 9.29 3.72
N VAL A 384 -19.85 8.18 4.44
CA VAL A 384 -21.03 8.03 5.31
C VAL A 384 -20.74 8.55 6.70
N ASN A 385 -19.65 8.13 7.36
CA ASN A 385 -19.38 8.55 8.73
C ASN A 385 -18.82 9.99 8.77
N ASP A 386 -17.83 10.29 7.95
CA ASP A 386 -17.11 11.57 8.07
C ASP A 386 -17.80 12.71 7.34
N PHE A 387 -18.50 12.43 6.23
CA PHE A 387 -19.22 13.46 5.48
C PHE A 387 -20.72 13.50 5.78
N TYR A 388 -21.45 12.45 5.40
CA TYR A 388 -22.92 12.45 5.47
C TYR A 388 -23.47 12.52 6.91
N LYS A 389 -23.01 11.65 7.79
CA LYS A 389 -23.41 11.64 9.21
C LYS A 389 -23.02 12.95 9.88
N LYS A 390 -21.78 13.39 9.71
CA LYS A 390 -21.27 14.59 10.39
C LYS A 390 -21.97 15.88 9.97
N TYR A 391 -22.18 16.11 8.67
CA TYR A 391 -22.62 17.41 8.17
C TYR A 391 -24.09 17.47 7.73
N PHE A 392 -24.72 16.34 7.40
CA PHE A 392 -26.07 16.33 6.84
C PHE A 392 -27.11 15.68 7.76
N LYS A 393 -26.77 14.53 8.37
CA LYS A 393 -27.72 13.79 9.21
C LYS A 393 -27.01 13.12 10.41
N PRO A 394 -26.76 13.83 11.51
CA PRO A 394 -26.00 13.32 12.66
C PRO A 394 -26.76 12.32 13.53
N ASP A 395 -28.10 12.44 13.60
CA ASP A 395 -28.94 11.71 14.55
C ASP A 395 -29.88 10.72 13.83
N ALA A 396 -29.32 9.79 13.05
CA ALA A 396 -30.08 8.70 12.44
C ALA A 396 -29.82 7.35 13.16
N PRO A 397 -30.76 6.40 13.10
CA PRO A 397 -30.54 5.06 13.61
C PRO A 397 -29.34 4.38 12.92
N PRO A 398 -28.55 3.54 13.61
CA PRO A 398 -27.39 2.87 13.01
C PRO A 398 -27.66 2.14 11.69
N ALA A 399 -28.83 1.51 11.56
CA ALA A 399 -29.26 0.83 10.34
C ALA A 399 -29.36 1.77 9.12
N HIS A 400 -29.66 3.06 9.34
CA HIS A 400 -29.67 4.09 8.28
C HIS A 400 -28.28 4.25 7.68
N TYR A 401 -27.24 4.41 8.52
CA TYR A 401 -25.88 4.58 8.04
C TYR A 401 -25.31 3.33 7.37
N VAL A 402 -25.69 2.14 7.85
CA VAL A 402 -25.32 0.89 7.18
C VAL A 402 -25.93 0.82 5.77
N LYS A 403 -27.22 1.15 5.62
CA LYS A 403 -27.88 1.22 4.29
C LYS A 403 -27.20 2.23 3.36
N TRP A 404 -26.87 3.42 3.86
CA TRP A 404 -26.12 4.41 3.08
C TRP A 404 -24.71 3.94 2.73
N SER A 405 -24.08 3.17 3.60
CA SER A 405 -22.76 2.58 3.32
C SER A 405 -22.83 1.63 2.13
N TYR A 406 -23.90 0.85 2.01
CA TYR A 406 -24.11 -0.02 0.85
C TYR A 406 -24.29 0.77 -0.45
N ILE A 407 -25.11 1.82 -0.42
CA ILE A 407 -25.35 2.68 -1.59
C ILE A 407 -24.03 3.33 -2.03
N VAL A 408 -23.30 3.93 -1.08
CA VAL A 408 -22.02 4.59 -1.35
C VAL A 408 -20.97 3.62 -1.89
N SER A 409 -20.84 2.41 -1.33
CA SER A 409 -19.94 1.39 -1.86
C SER A 409 -20.25 1.05 -3.32
N ILE A 410 -21.53 0.83 -3.65
CA ILE A 410 -21.93 0.49 -5.02
C ILE A 410 -21.66 1.67 -5.95
N SER A 411 -22.04 2.88 -5.55
CA SER A 411 -21.82 4.09 -6.35
C SER A 411 -20.34 4.35 -6.62
N ILE A 412 -19.47 4.22 -5.61
CA ILE A 412 -18.03 4.48 -5.80
C ILE A 412 -17.35 3.41 -6.65
N VAL A 413 -17.80 2.16 -6.56
CA VAL A 413 -17.36 1.08 -7.46
C VAL A 413 -17.74 1.41 -8.90
N LEU A 414 -18.99 1.81 -9.15
CA LEU A 414 -19.43 2.19 -10.49
C LEU A 414 -18.61 3.34 -11.05
N VAL A 415 -18.41 4.41 -10.27
CA VAL A 415 -17.59 5.56 -10.68
C VAL A 415 -16.14 5.15 -10.93
N GLY A 416 -15.56 4.31 -10.07
CA GLY A 416 -14.20 3.78 -10.25
C GLY A 416 -14.04 2.91 -11.48
N CYS A 417 -15.01 2.04 -11.78
CA CYS A 417 -15.02 1.25 -13.02
C CYS A 417 -15.14 2.15 -14.26
N ILE A 418 -16.03 3.15 -14.23
CA ILE A 418 -16.17 4.13 -15.31
C ILE A 418 -14.85 4.87 -15.53
N PHE A 419 -14.22 5.34 -14.45
CA PHE A 419 -12.89 5.95 -14.53
C PHE A 419 -11.85 5.00 -15.14
N GLY A 420 -11.88 3.71 -14.74
CA GLY A 420 -11.03 2.66 -15.30
C GLY A 420 -11.23 2.40 -16.81
N LEU A 421 -12.43 2.63 -17.35
CA LEU A 421 -12.68 2.51 -18.80
C LEU A 421 -11.91 3.56 -19.61
N PHE A 422 -11.66 4.73 -19.04
CA PHE A 422 -10.93 5.83 -19.69
C PHE A 422 -9.44 5.84 -19.34
N ALA A 423 -8.97 4.89 -18.52
CA ALA A 423 -7.57 4.81 -18.15
C ALA A 423 -6.72 4.32 -19.33
N THR A 424 -5.64 5.04 -19.63
CA THR A 424 -4.76 4.72 -20.78
C THR A 424 -3.92 3.48 -20.56
N SER A 425 -3.38 3.29 -19.34
CA SER A 425 -2.63 2.11 -18.96
C SER A 425 -2.56 1.93 -17.44
N LEU A 426 -2.22 0.72 -17.00
CA LEU A 426 -1.94 0.40 -15.60
C LEU A 426 -0.77 1.22 -15.05
N SER A 427 0.27 1.39 -15.86
CA SER A 427 1.48 2.14 -15.53
C SER A 427 1.20 3.65 -15.38
N SER A 428 0.35 4.22 -16.24
CA SER A 428 -0.09 5.62 -16.11
C SER A 428 -0.86 5.87 -14.80
N LEU A 429 -1.79 4.97 -14.44
CA LEU A 429 -2.50 5.04 -13.17
C LEU A 429 -1.56 4.90 -11.97
N THR A 430 -0.60 3.98 -12.05
CA THR A 430 0.43 3.79 -11.02
C THR A 430 1.22 5.07 -10.79
N ILE A 431 1.70 5.71 -11.86
CA ILE A 431 2.46 6.95 -11.79
C ILE A 431 1.62 8.08 -11.17
N TRP A 432 0.38 8.25 -11.63
CA TRP A 432 -0.52 9.28 -11.12
C TRP A 432 -0.83 9.08 -9.63
N ILE A 433 -1.13 7.85 -9.20
CA ILE A 433 -1.36 7.53 -7.79
C ILE A 433 -0.08 7.78 -6.99
N THR A 434 1.03 7.13 -7.35
CA THR A 434 2.24 7.07 -6.51
C THR A 434 3.06 8.35 -6.49
N SER A 435 2.97 9.19 -7.51
CA SER A 435 3.81 10.37 -7.64
C SER A 435 3.01 11.66 -7.52
N ALA A 436 1.85 11.74 -8.19
CA ALA A 436 1.02 12.95 -8.15
C ALA A 436 0.21 13.02 -6.84
N LEU A 437 -0.65 12.03 -6.57
CA LEU A 437 -1.49 12.02 -5.36
C LEU A 437 -0.65 11.98 -4.07
N TYR A 438 0.33 11.08 -3.98
CA TYR A 438 1.20 10.99 -2.79
C TYR A 438 2.08 12.23 -2.60
N GLY A 439 2.56 12.86 -3.68
CA GLY A 439 3.33 14.11 -3.60
C GLY A 439 2.53 15.23 -2.94
N GLY A 440 1.24 15.36 -3.29
CA GLY A 440 0.35 16.35 -2.71
C GLY A 440 -0.04 16.05 -1.26
N TYR A 441 -0.05 14.77 -0.88
CA TYR A 441 -0.42 14.29 0.44
C TYR A 441 0.70 14.40 1.49
N ALA A 442 1.94 14.11 1.10
CA ALA A 442 3.02 13.82 2.04
C ALA A 442 3.36 15.00 2.97
N ALA A 443 3.54 16.22 2.45
CA ALA A 443 4.01 17.36 3.24
C ALA A 443 3.08 17.70 4.42
N ALA A 444 1.78 17.90 4.16
CA ALA A 444 0.80 18.21 5.21
C ALA A 444 0.69 17.06 6.24
N ASN A 445 0.85 15.82 5.79
CA ASN A 445 0.75 14.64 6.65
C ASN A 445 2.00 14.35 7.46
N VAL A 446 3.17 14.85 7.06
CA VAL A 446 4.37 14.86 7.92
C VAL A 446 4.25 15.96 8.97
N LEU A 447 3.91 17.18 8.55
CA LEU A 447 3.84 18.36 9.43
C LEU A 447 2.84 18.20 10.59
N LYS A 448 1.71 17.52 10.36
CA LYS A 448 0.68 17.30 11.40
C LYS A 448 1.19 16.57 12.64
N TRP A 449 2.23 15.74 12.49
CA TRP A 449 2.83 14.98 13.58
C TRP A 449 3.88 15.77 14.35
N ILE A 450 4.76 16.47 13.63
CA ILE A 450 6.01 17.01 14.20
C ILE A 450 5.89 18.45 14.68
N TRP A 451 4.96 19.24 14.14
CA TRP A 451 4.88 20.68 14.40
C TRP A 451 3.63 21.06 15.18
N TRP A 452 3.83 21.51 16.42
CA TRP A 452 2.73 21.87 17.33
C TRP A 452 1.83 22.98 16.76
N ARG A 453 2.43 24.01 16.14
CA ARG A 453 1.71 25.18 15.61
C ARG A 453 0.92 24.87 14.35
N PHE A 454 1.26 23.77 13.66
CA PHE A 454 0.55 23.36 12.46
C PHE A 454 -0.95 23.22 12.75
N ASN A 455 -1.76 23.83 11.90
CA ASN A 455 -3.20 24.00 12.09
C ASN A 455 -3.98 23.50 10.88
N GLY A 456 -5.32 23.46 11.01
CA GLY A 456 -6.18 22.93 9.95
C GLY A 456 -6.16 23.77 8.66
N TYR A 457 -5.92 25.08 8.73
CA TYR A 457 -5.79 25.93 7.53
C TYR A 457 -4.52 25.61 6.74
N GLY A 458 -3.39 25.44 7.43
CA GLY A 458 -2.15 24.98 6.83
C GLY A 458 -2.31 23.60 6.19
N TYR A 459 -2.94 22.65 6.90
CA TYR A 459 -3.23 21.33 6.34
C TYR A 459 -4.10 21.43 5.07
N PHE A 460 -5.15 22.24 5.10
CA PHE A 460 -6.02 22.47 3.96
C PHE A 460 -5.28 23.08 2.76
N ALA A 461 -4.57 24.19 2.98
CA ALA A 461 -3.84 24.89 1.94
C ALA A 461 -2.75 24.01 1.32
N GLY A 462 -2.00 23.27 2.14
CA GLY A 462 -1.01 22.30 1.68
C GLY A 462 -1.59 21.21 0.81
N MET A 463 -2.61 20.51 1.29
CA MET A 463 -3.31 19.47 0.52
C MET A 463 -3.91 20.03 -0.78
N LEU A 464 -4.53 21.21 -0.74
CA LEU A 464 -5.14 21.83 -1.92
C LEU A 464 -4.10 22.20 -2.97
N THR A 465 -3.04 22.92 -2.56
CA THR A 465 -1.92 23.27 -3.47
C THR A 465 -1.24 22.02 -4.01
N GLY A 466 -1.07 20.97 -3.19
CA GLY A 466 -0.55 19.68 -3.61
C GLY A 466 -1.43 18.97 -4.64
N LEU A 467 -2.76 18.95 -4.44
CA LEU A 467 -3.71 18.36 -5.39
C LEU A 467 -3.77 19.15 -6.70
N ILE A 468 -3.73 20.48 -6.65
CA ILE A 468 -3.65 21.33 -7.84
C ILE A 468 -2.35 21.04 -8.59
N ALA A 469 -1.21 21.02 -7.89
CA ALA A 469 0.08 20.69 -8.48
C ALA A 469 0.10 19.27 -9.07
N ALA A 470 -0.54 18.29 -8.42
CA ALA A 470 -0.67 16.93 -8.92
C ALA A 470 -1.42 16.84 -10.27
N THR A 471 -2.31 17.79 -10.56
CA THR A 471 -3.00 17.88 -11.85
C THR A 471 -2.11 18.48 -12.94
N PHE A 472 -1.36 19.54 -12.63
CA PHE A 472 -0.64 20.32 -13.66
C PHE A 472 0.82 19.92 -13.86
N VAL A 473 1.52 19.48 -12.81
CA VAL A 473 2.95 19.15 -12.88
C VAL A 473 3.23 17.97 -13.83
N PRO A 474 2.44 16.88 -13.87
CA PRO A 474 2.65 15.83 -14.86
C PRO A 474 2.52 16.33 -16.31
N SER A 475 1.53 17.18 -16.59
CA SER A 475 1.36 17.80 -17.92
C SER A 475 2.53 18.75 -18.25
N LEU A 476 3.04 19.50 -17.27
CA LEU A 476 4.24 20.30 -17.44
C LEU A 476 5.46 19.42 -17.75
N MET A 477 5.64 18.29 -17.06
CA MET A 477 6.74 17.37 -17.37
C MET A 477 6.60 16.77 -18.77
N ALA A 478 5.40 16.41 -19.20
CA ALA A 478 5.15 15.95 -20.56
C ALA A 478 5.50 17.04 -21.59
N TYR A 479 5.07 18.28 -21.36
CA TYR A 479 5.43 19.40 -22.21
C TYR A 479 6.95 19.62 -22.28
N LEU A 480 7.66 19.55 -21.15
CA LEU A 480 9.13 19.66 -21.11
C LEU A 480 9.80 18.47 -21.79
N ALA A 481 9.22 17.27 -21.71
CA ALA A 481 9.69 16.11 -22.45
C ALA A 481 9.61 16.36 -23.96
N ASP A 482 8.54 16.95 -24.45
CA ASP A 482 8.37 17.20 -25.90
C ASP A 482 9.19 18.40 -26.42
N ASN A 483 9.45 19.41 -25.58
CA ASN A 483 9.95 20.72 -26.02
C ASN A 483 11.34 21.12 -25.48
N SER A 484 12.02 20.26 -24.72
CA SER A 484 13.35 20.57 -24.17
C SER A 484 14.46 19.71 -24.75
N ALA A 485 15.71 20.22 -24.66
CA ALA A 485 16.91 19.45 -24.96
C ALA A 485 17.11 18.23 -24.03
N TYR A 486 16.35 18.13 -22.94
CA TYR A 486 16.42 17.07 -21.93
C TYR A 486 15.21 16.13 -21.97
N LYS A 487 14.64 15.92 -23.17
CA LYS A 487 13.46 15.09 -23.40
C LYS A 487 13.54 13.71 -22.74
N ASP A 488 14.68 13.05 -22.82
CA ASP A 488 14.90 11.70 -22.29
C ASP A 488 14.91 11.66 -20.75
N VAL A 489 15.17 12.80 -20.11
CA VAL A 489 15.13 12.93 -18.64
C VAL A 489 13.71 13.19 -18.15
N PHE A 490 13.00 14.14 -18.78
CA PHE A 490 11.64 14.51 -18.35
C PHE A 490 10.59 13.48 -18.75
N GLY A 491 10.78 12.78 -19.87
CA GLY A 491 9.89 11.71 -20.33
C GLY A 491 10.06 10.37 -19.62
N SER A 492 11.03 10.24 -18.71
CA SER A 492 11.38 8.97 -18.09
C SER A 492 11.03 8.88 -16.60
N GLY A 493 11.40 7.78 -15.94
CA GLY A 493 11.18 7.60 -14.51
C GLY A 493 11.83 8.69 -13.64
N ILE A 494 12.90 9.33 -14.13
CA ILE A 494 13.52 10.50 -13.46
C ILE A 494 12.52 11.67 -13.42
N GLY A 495 11.91 12.04 -14.55
CA GLY A 495 10.90 13.09 -14.62
C GLY A 495 9.70 12.84 -13.71
N THR A 496 9.31 11.57 -13.55
CA THR A 496 8.27 11.16 -12.60
C THR A 496 8.67 11.43 -11.14
N LEU A 497 9.92 11.14 -10.76
CA LEU A 497 10.41 11.44 -9.41
C LEU A 497 10.59 12.94 -9.17
N VAL A 498 11.06 13.68 -10.18
CA VAL A 498 11.14 15.14 -10.13
C VAL A 498 9.75 15.75 -9.91
N SER A 499 8.72 15.24 -10.59
CA SER A 499 7.33 15.66 -10.37
C SER A 499 6.92 15.55 -8.91
N PHE A 500 7.22 14.41 -8.26
CA PHE A 500 6.92 14.22 -6.84
C PHE A 500 7.56 15.31 -5.98
N PHE A 501 8.85 15.63 -6.18
CA PHE A 501 9.54 16.64 -5.37
C PHE A 501 9.02 18.07 -5.63
N ILE A 502 8.69 18.41 -6.87
CA ILE A 502 8.06 19.71 -7.19
C ILE A 502 6.72 19.83 -6.46
N ILE A 503 5.87 18.80 -6.55
CA ILE A 503 4.56 18.78 -5.88
C ILE A 503 4.75 18.84 -4.36
N LEU A 504 5.74 18.11 -3.80
CA LEU A 504 6.05 18.13 -2.38
C LEU A 504 6.44 19.53 -1.91
N VAL A 505 7.30 20.23 -2.65
CA VAL A 505 7.73 21.61 -2.34
C VAL A 505 6.54 22.59 -2.41
N LEU A 506 5.69 22.47 -3.43
CA LEU A 506 4.49 23.31 -3.55
C LEU A 506 3.50 23.04 -2.40
N SER A 507 3.24 21.78 -2.07
CA SER A 507 2.40 21.37 -0.94
C SER A 507 2.98 21.82 0.40
N MET A 508 4.30 21.73 0.59
CA MET A 508 5.00 22.21 1.78
C MET A 508 4.89 23.74 1.90
N THR A 509 5.05 24.46 0.79
CA THR A 509 4.92 25.92 0.75
C THR A 509 3.49 26.34 1.11
N GLY A 510 2.47 25.73 0.49
CA GLY A 510 1.07 25.95 0.84
C GLY A 510 0.78 25.63 2.30
N SER A 511 1.36 24.55 2.82
CA SER A 511 1.23 24.15 4.23
C SER A 511 1.76 25.21 5.19
N ILE A 512 2.99 25.67 4.95
CA ILE A 512 3.68 26.65 5.80
C ILE A 512 2.99 28.01 5.72
N VAL A 513 2.73 28.51 4.51
CA VAL A 513 2.07 29.81 4.31
C VAL A 513 0.67 29.81 4.92
N GLY A 514 -0.14 28.79 4.63
CA GLY A 514 -1.49 28.66 5.19
C GLY A 514 -1.48 28.58 6.72
N CYS A 515 -0.49 27.91 7.31
CA CYS A 515 -0.33 27.82 8.76
C CYS A 515 0.09 29.16 9.39
N LEU A 516 1.05 29.86 8.80
CA LEU A 516 1.61 31.08 9.38
C LEU A 516 0.66 32.28 9.28
N LEU A 517 -0.13 32.35 8.21
CA LEU A 517 -1.14 33.39 8.00
C LEU A 517 -2.41 33.21 8.85
N THR A 518 -2.51 32.12 9.61
CA THR A 518 -3.73 31.81 10.37
C THR A 518 -3.47 31.53 11.85
N PRO A 519 -4.52 31.63 12.71
CA PRO A 519 -4.38 31.42 14.15
C PRO A 519 -3.90 29.99 14.49
N ALA A 520 -3.17 29.86 15.60
CA ALA A 520 -2.80 28.53 16.13
C ALA A 520 -4.06 27.76 16.56
N PRO A 521 -4.03 26.41 16.62
CA PRO A 521 -5.11 25.65 17.23
C PRO A 521 -5.25 26.04 18.71
N SER A 522 -6.47 25.97 19.24
CA SER A 522 -6.74 26.33 20.62
C SER A 522 -5.91 25.48 21.59
N GLN A 523 -5.58 26.05 22.74
CA GLN A 523 -4.75 25.37 23.75
C GLN A 523 -5.39 24.04 24.21
N GLN A 524 -6.71 23.99 24.34
CA GLN A 524 -7.44 22.77 24.73
C GLN A 524 -7.28 21.63 23.72
N ILE A 525 -7.34 21.95 22.42
CA ILE A 525 -7.13 20.95 21.35
C ILE A 525 -5.69 20.43 21.42
N LEU A 526 -4.72 21.33 21.55
CA LEU A 526 -3.30 20.97 21.60
C LEU A 526 -2.94 20.11 22.80
N THR A 527 -3.40 20.48 24.01
CA THR A 527 -3.11 19.73 25.23
C THR A 527 -3.80 18.36 25.24
N SER A 528 -5.05 18.28 24.79
CA SER A 528 -5.79 17.02 24.64
C SER A 528 -5.11 16.08 23.64
N PHE A 529 -4.78 16.60 22.44
CA PHE A 529 -4.10 15.82 21.42
C PHE A 529 -2.73 15.32 21.89
N TYR A 530 -1.92 16.19 22.50
CA TYR A 530 -0.56 15.83 22.91
C TYR A 530 -0.55 14.82 24.07
N THR A 531 -1.49 14.94 25.02
CA THR A 531 -1.62 14.03 26.17
C THR A 531 -1.97 12.62 25.71
N ASN A 532 -2.86 12.50 24.71
CA ASN A 532 -3.31 11.22 24.17
C ASN A 532 -2.27 10.58 23.24
N THR A 533 -1.78 11.33 22.25
CA THR A 533 -0.99 10.78 21.14
C THR A 533 0.51 10.69 21.47
N LYS A 534 1.03 11.64 22.26
CA LYS A 534 2.45 11.77 22.64
C LYS A 534 3.46 11.67 21.47
N PRO A 535 3.27 12.42 20.36
CA PRO A 535 4.27 12.44 19.30
C PRO A 535 5.56 13.14 19.76
N TRP A 536 6.69 12.75 19.18
CA TRP A 536 7.91 13.54 19.27
C TRP A 536 7.93 14.64 18.19
N GLY A 537 8.86 15.59 18.31
CA GLY A 537 8.98 16.75 17.41
C GLY A 537 9.05 18.06 18.17
N TRP A 538 8.62 19.16 17.54
CA TRP A 538 8.67 20.50 18.12
C TRP A 538 7.52 20.77 19.09
N TRP A 539 7.27 19.89 20.06
CA TRP A 539 6.12 19.99 20.98
C TRP A 539 6.42 20.68 22.32
N LYS A 540 7.63 21.22 22.51
CA LYS A 540 8.07 21.85 23.76
C LYS A 540 7.09 22.91 24.31
N PRO A 541 6.49 23.82 23.50
CA PRO A 541 5.52 24.78 24.02
C PRO A 541 4.27 24.13 24.61
N VAL A 542 3.73 23.10 23.95
CA VAL A 542 2.54 22.38 24.41
C VAL A 542 2.86 21.49 25.61
N LEU A 543 4.05 20.87 25.64
CA LEU A 543 4.52 20.13 26.81
C LEU A 543 4.56 21.02 28.06
N ASN A 544 5.02 22.27 27.94
CA ASN A 544 4.99 23.22 29.05
C ASN A 544 3.57 23.55 29.50
N MET A 545 2.61 23.65 28.56
CA MET A 545 1.19 23.85 28.89
C MET A 545 0.61 22.65 29.63
N VAL A 546 0.91 21.42 29.19
CA VAL A 546 0.45 20.19 29.84
C VAL A 546 1.04 20.05 31.24
N ARG A 547 2.34 20.37 31.40
CA ARG A 547 3.04 20.28 32.70
C ARG A 547 2.55 21.28 33.74
N LYS A 548 1.97 22.41 33.33
CA LYS A 548 1.32 23.34 34.28
C LYS A 548 0.12 22.70 34.98
N VAL A 549 -0.58 21.78 34.30
CA VAL A 549 -1.75 21.07 34.83
C VAL A 549 -1.36 19.73 35.46
N ASN A 550 -0.43 19.02 34.82
CA ASN A 550 0.09 17.73 35.29
C ASN A 550 1.64 17.75 35.31
N PRO A 551 2.27 18.18 36.41
CA PRO A 551 3.73 18.23 36.53
C PRO A 551 4.43 16.88 36.33
N ALA A 552 3.75 15.76 36.64
CA ALA A 552 4.27 14.40 36.47
C ALA A 552 4.24 13.91 35.01
N PHE A 553 3.65 14.67 34.08
CA PHE A 553 3.55 14.27 32.67
C PHE A 553 4.93 14.11 32.02
N GLN A 554 5.18 12.90 31.52
CA GLN A 554 6.39 12.55 30.78
C GLN A 554 6.14 12.56 29.27
N PRO A 555 6.93 13.33 28.48
CA PRO A 555 6.87 13.28 27.02
C PRO A 555 7.41 11.96 26.49
N ASN A 556 7.09 11.65 25.23
CA ASN A 556 7.73 10.55 24.53
C ASN A 556 9.20 10.89 24.22
N GLN A 557 10.14 10.15 24.83
CA GLN A 557 11.59 10.33 24.66
C GLN A 557 12.21 9.31 23.68
N GLN A 558 11.39 8.54 22.96
CA GLN A 558 11.85 7.38 22.18
C GLN A 558 12.35 7.74 20.78
N PHE A 559 12.39 9.02 20.38
CA PHE A 559 12.81 9.45 19.05
C PHE A 559 14.11 8.78 18.55
N LYS A 560 15.16 8.73 19.39
CA LYS A 560 16.43 8.10 19.01
C LYS A 560 16.28 6.60 18.73
N TRP A 561 15.49 5.92 19.56
CA TRP A 561 15.18 4.50 19.38
C TRP A 561 14.30 4.28 18.15
N ASP A 562 13.31 5.14 17.94
CA ASP A 562 12.43 5.07 16.77
C ASP A 562 13.23 5.22 15.47
N MET A 563 14.15 6.20 15.38
CA MET A 563 14.98 6.38 14.19
C MET A 563 15.97 5.23 13.98
N PHE A 564 16.57 4.72 15.06
CA PHE A 564 17.41 3.52 15.01
C PHE A 564 16.61 2.31 14.49
N ASN A 565 15.42 2.07 15.05
CA ASN A 565 14.53 0.98 14.66
C ASN A 565 14.01 1.13 13.22
N VAL A 566 13.81 2.35 12.72
CA VAL A 566 13.48 2.59 11.31
C VAL A 566 14.63 2.15 10.40
N ILE A 567 15.87 2.52 10.71
CA ILE A 567 17.04 2.12 9.91
C ILE A 567 17.20 0.60 9.92
N ILE A 568 17.16 -0.03 11.10
CA ILE A 568 17.25 -1.49 11.22
C ILE A 568 16.06 -2.17 10.55
N GLY A 569 14.86 -1.62 10.69
CA GLY A 569 13.63 -2.11 10.08
C GLY A 569 13.67 -2.07 8.55
N ILE A 570 14.28 -1.03 7.97
CA ILE A 570 14.52 -0.95 6.53
C ILE A 570 15.45 -2.07 6.07
N VAL A 571 16.56 -2.31 6.77
CA VAL A 571 17.49 -3.40 6.43
C VAL A 571 16.80 -4.77 6.59
N TRP A 572 16.04 -4.93 7.66
CA TRP A 572 15.24 -6.13 7.91
C TRP A 572 14.22 -6.39 6.80
N GLN A 573 13.50 -5.36 6.36
CA GLN A 573 12.57 -5.47 5.24
C GLN A 573 13.28 -5.81 3.93
N MET A 574 14.41 -5.14 3.63
CA MET A 574 15.19 -5.42 2.43
C MET A 574 15.74 -6.84 2.40
N SER A 575 16.16 -7.36 3.55
CA SER A 575 16.62 -8.75 3.65
C SER A 575 15.51 -9.75 3.29
N MET A 576 14.24 -9.46 3.64
CA MET A 576 13.08 -10.29 3.27
C MET A 576 12.73 -10.25 1.79
N ILE A 577 13.14 -9.19 1.07
CA ILE A 577 12.96 -9.06 -0.37
C ILE A 577 14.04 -9.83 -1.12
N ILE A 578 15.31 -9.62 -0.75
CA ILE A 578 16.45 -10.16 -1.50
C ILE A 578 16.73 -11.64 -1.19
N MET A 579 16.43 -12.10 0.03
CA MET A 579 16.66 -13.49 0.45
C MET A 579 15.90 -14.50 -0.43
N PRO A 580 14.57 -14.36 -0.65
CA PRO A 580 13.84 -15.22 -1.59
C PRO A 580 14.42 -15.23 -3.00
N ILE A 581 14.78 -14.06 -3.52
CA ILE A 581 15.35 -13.91 -4.87
C ILE A 581 16.63 -14.74 -4.99
N GLN A 582 17.53 -14.63 -4.02
CA GLN A 582 18.80 -15.36 -4.06
C GLN A 582 18.63 -16.87 -3.93
N PHE A 583 17.72 -17.34 -3.06
CA PHE A 583 17.45 -18.77 -2.91
C PHE A 583 16.83 -19.37 -4.16
N VAL A 584 15.84 -18.72 -4.76
CA VAL A 584 15.15 -19.23 -5.96
C VAL A 584 16.10 -19.28 -7.17
N PHE A 585 17.00 -18.32 -7.32
CA PHE A 585 18.00 -18.31 -8.40
C PHE A 585 19.27 -19.13 -8.09
N GLY A 586 19.31 -19.88 -6.98
CA GLY A 586 20.41 -20.78 -6.64
C GLY A 586 21.69 -20.09 -6.17
N PHE A 587 21.65 -18.80 -5.84
CA PHE A 587 22.77 -18.09 -5.20
C PHE A 587 22.77 -18.35 -3.69
N PHE A 588 22.86 -19.63 -3.27
CA PHE A 588 22.64 -20.07 -1.89
C PHE A 588 23.54 -19.36 -0.87
N THR A 589 24.82 -19.17 -1.16
CA THR A 589 25.74 -18.46 -0.26
C THR A 589 25.27 -17.04 0.01
N LYS A 590 24.87 -16.30 -1.04
CA LYS A 590 24.30 -14.95 -0.88
C LYS A 590 22.97 -15.03 -0.11
N GLY A 591 22.12 -16.01 -0.43
CA GLY A 591 20.85 -16.24 0.26
C GLY A 591 21.00 -16.46 1.76
N PHE A 592 21.97 -17.27 2.18
CA PHE A 592 22.29 -17.48 3.60
C PHE A 592 22.86 -16.23 4.27
N ILE A 593 23.64 -15.40 3.55
CA ILE A 593 24.08 -14.09 4.06
C ILE A 593 22.87 -13.18 4.29
N ALA A 594 21.95 -13.08 3.33
CA ALA A 594 20.73 -12.30 3.47
C ALA A 594 19.84 -12.80 4.62
N MET A 595 19.73 -14.13 4.79
CA MET A 595 19.05 -14.74 5.93
C MET A 595 19.74 -14.42 7.27
N GLY A 596 21.08 -14.41 7.30
CA GLY A 596 21.85 -13.96 8.47
C GLY A 596 21.56 -12.51 8.83
N VAL A 597 21.56 -11.61 7.85
CA VAL A 597 21.18 -10.19 8.04
C VAL A 597 19.74 -10.08 8.56
N TRP A 598 18.82 -10.86 8.00
CA TRP A 598 17.43 -10.90 8.45
C TRP A 598 17.31 -11.32 9.92
N LEU A 599 17.96 -12.42 10.33
CA LEU A 599 17.94 -12.92 11.71
C LEU A 599 18.61 -11.96 12.70
N VAL A 600 19.73 -11.35 12.32
CA VAL A 600 20.44 -10.36 13.17
C VAL A 600 19.57 -9.12 13.36
N THR A 601 19.04 -8.55 12.28
CA THR A 601 18.18 -7.36 12.36
C THR A 601 16.86 -7.64 13.09
N MET A 602 16.28 -8.83 12.91
CA MET A 602 15.11 -9.29 13.68
C MET A 602 15.42 -9.39 15.18
N THR A 603 16.59 -9.91 15.53
CA THR A 603 17.04 -10.01 16.93
C THR A 603 17.26 -8.63 17.53
N ILE A 604 17.88 -7.70 16.79
CA ILE A 604 18.02 -6.30 17.22
C ILE A 604 16.64 -5.69 17.47
N LEU A 605 15.71 -5.78 16.50
CA LEU A 605 14.35 -5.25 16.62
C LEU A 605 13.56 -5.88 17.77
N LYS A 606 13.81 -7.15 18.10
CA LYS A 606 13.21 -7.78 19.28
C LYS A 606 13.56 -7.00 20.55
N PHE A 607 14.82 -6.63 20.76
CA PHE A 607 15.26 -5.92 21.96
C PHE A 607 15.03 -4.40 21.90
N THR A 608 15.18 -3.79 20.72
CA THR A 608 15.15 -2.33 20.56
C THR A 608 13.77 -1.78 20.19
N TRP A 609 12.88 -2.61 19.64
CA TRP A 609 11.50 -2.23 19.32
C TRP A 609 10.48 -3.06 20.11
N TYR A 610 10.41 -4.38 19.90
CA TYR A 610 9.33 -5.23 20.42
C TYR A 610 9.27 -5.22 21.94
N ASP A 611 10.39 -5.49 22.60
CA ASP A 611 10.48 -5.48 24.05
C ASP A 611 10.19 -4.08 24.59
N ARG A 612 10.56 -3.01 23.87
CA ARG A 612 10.29 -1.62 24.27
C ARG A 612 8.87 -1.14 24.04
N LEU A 613 8.00 -1.93 23.39
CA LEU A 613 6.59 -1.56 23.18
C LEU A 613 5.84 -1.31 24.50
N HIS A 614 6.24 -1.91 25.63
CA HIS A 614 5.63 -1.60 26.92
C HIS A 614 5.86 -0.15 27.38
N LEU A 615 6.96 0.48 26.95
CA LEU A 615 7.27 1.89 27.23
C LEU A 615 6.53 2.84 26.29
N THR A 616 6.52 2.50 24.99
CA THR A 616 5.94 3.38 23.96
C THR A 616 4.44 3.25 23.85
N ALA A 617 3.87 2.08 24.14
CA ALA A 617 2.46 1.74 23.93
C ALA A 617 1.69 1.44 25.22
N SER A 618 2.21 1.86 26.40
CA SER A 618 1.48 1.75 27.66
C SER A 618 0.10 2.40 27.57
N ASP A 619 -0.90 1.75 28.16
CA ASP A 619 -2.29 2.22 28.19
C ASP A 619 -2.34 3.54 28.99
N SER A 620 -2.72 4.65 28.34
CA SER A 620 -2.94 5.95 29.00
C SER A 620 -4.20 5.99 29.87
N SER A 621 -4.96 4.88 29.91
CA SER A 621 -6.21 4.75 30.67
C SER A 621 -6.02 4.84 32.19
N ALA A 622 -4.80 4.72 32.70
CA ALA A 622 -4.51 4.94 34.12
C ALA A 622 -4.58 6.41 34.54
N THR A 623 -4.51 7.36 33.60
CA THR A 623 -4.44 8.81 33.93
C THR A 623 -5.76 9.58 33.75
N SER A 624 -6.75 9.01 33.06
CA SER A 624 -8.06 9.66 32.85
C SER A 624 -9.08 9.36 33.94
N ALA A 625 -8.87 8.33 34.76
CA ALA A 625 -9.78 7.98 35.85
C ALA A 625 -9.65 8.92 37.06
N GLU A 626 -8.47 9.51 37.29
CA GLU A 626 -8.25 10.41 38.44
C GLU A 626 -8.65 11.87 38.17
N THR A 627 -8.80 12.28 36.90
CA THR A 627 -9.20 13.67 36.57
C THR A 627 -10.71 13.86 36.46
N ALA A 628 -11.51 12.80 36.45
CA ALA A 628 -12.97 12.87 36.45
C ALA A 628 -13.61 12.84 37.85
N ALA A 629 -12.81 12.67 38.91
CA ALA A 629 -13.26 12.61 40.30
C ALA A 629 -12.95 13.90 41.06
N GLN A 630 -13.43 15.04 40.56
CA GLN A 630 -13.72 16.20 41.40
C GLN A 630 -15.08 16.76 41.00
N PRO A 631 -16.16 16.43 41.73
CA PRO A 631 -17.39 17.20 41.65
C PRO A 631 -17.20 18.49 42.46
N GLY A 632 -17.44 19.63 41.81
CA GLY A 632 -17.60 20.89 42.52
C GLY A 632 -18.80 20.82 43.46
N THR A 633 -18.55 21.12 44.72
CA THR A 633 -19.50 21.76 45.64
C THR A 633 -19.15 23.22 45.74
#